data_AF-A0A726DB49-F1
#
_entry.id   AF-A0A726DB49-F1
#
_cell.length_a   1.000
_cell.length_b   1.000
_cell.length_c   1.000
_cell.angle_alpha   90.00
_cell.angle_beta   90.00
_cell.angle_gamma   90.00
#
_symmetry.space_group_name_H-M   'P 1'
#
loop_
_entity.id
_entity.type
_entity.pdbx_description
1 polymer ?
#
loop_
_entity_poly.entity_id
_entity_poly.type
_entity_poly.pdbx_seq_one_letter_code
_entity_poly.pdbx_strand_id
1 'polypeptide(L)'
;NFRSLTDSIDTSTPMGRFFFHIMGALAEMERELIVERTRAGLAAARAQGRVGGRRPKLTPEQWEQAGRLLAAGETRHRVGLLFDVSISTLYKKFPVNQSR
;
A
#
# COMPACT_ATOMS: atom_id res chain seq x y z
N ASN A 1 21.56 -20.18 -22.09
CA ASN A 1 22.35 -20.90 -21.08
C ASN A 1 22.82 -19.87 -20.06
N PHE A 2 22.50 -20.07 -18.79
CA PHE A 2 22.97 -19.21 -17.70
C PHE A 2 24.24 -19.80 -17.09
N ARG A 3 25.29 -18.99 -16.98
CA ARG A 3 26.55 -19.35 -16.35
C ARG A 3 27.02 -18.21 -15.43
N SER A 4 27.08 -18.48 -14.13
CA SER A 4 27.71 -17.57 -13.17
C SER A 4 29.23 -17.75 -13.23
N LEU A 5 29.97 -16.65 -13.37
CA LEU A 5 31.44 -16.65 -13.40
C LEU A 5 32.04 -16.66 -11.98
N THR A 6 31.34 -16.09 -11.02
CA THR A 6 31.76 -16.03 -9.61
C THR A 6 31.36 -17.29 -8.86
N ASP A 7 30.13 -17.76 -9.08
CA ASP A 7 29.55 -18.87 -8.30
C ASP A 7 29.75 -20.21 -9.01
N SER A 8 30.38 -20.20 -10.20
CA SER A 8 30.62 -21.39 -11.03
C SER A 8 29.36 -22.21 -11.35
N ILE A 9 28.18 -21.62 -11.31
CA ILE A 9 26.91 -22.28 -11.64
C ILE A 9 26.74 -22.28 -13.16
N ASP A 10 26.75 -23.46 -13.80
CA ASP A 10 26.48 -23.61 -15.23
C ASP A 10 25.24 -24.48 -15.51
N THR A 11 24.16 -23.84 -15.94
CA THR A 11 22.87 -24.49 -16.26
C THR A 11 22.88 -25.31 -17.55
N SER A 12 23.99 -25.39 -18.29
CA SER A 12 24.14 -26.32 -19.42
C SER A 12 24.23 -27.77 -18.91
N THR A 13 24.78 -27.96 -17.71
CA THR A 13 24.96 -29.28 -17.09
C THR A 13 23.72 -29.70 -16.29
N PRO A 14 23.38 -31.00 -16.23
CA PRO A 14 22.30 -31.49 -15.36
C PRO A 14 22.49 -31.09 -13.89
N MET A 15 23.72 -31.15 -13.38
CA MET A 15 24.06 -30.77 -12.00
C MET A 15 23.86 -29.28 -11.75
N GLY A 16 24.29 -28.41 -12.67
CA GLY A 16 24.11 -26.96 -12.51
C GLY A 16 22.65 -26.51 -12.60
N ARG A 17 21.81 -27.19 -13.39
CA ARG A 17 20.35 -26.97 -13.36
C ARG A 17 19.75 -27.37 -12.03
N PHE A 18 20.11 -28.53 -11.50
CA PHE A 18 19.63 -29.00 -10.20
C PHE A 18 19.99 -28.02 -9.09
N PHE A 19 21.25 -27.58 -9.02
CA PHE A 19 21.71 -26.61 -8.02
C PHE A 19 20.98 -25.27 -8.17
N PHE A 20 20.79 -24.78 -9.40
CA PHE A 20 20.02 -23.57 -9.66
C PHE A 20 18.58 -23.65 -9.14
N HIS A 21 17.91 -24.80 -9.29
CA HIS A 21 16.57 -25.01 -8.75
C HIS A 21 16.54 -25.02 -7.22
N ILE A 22 17.52 -25.64 -6.55
CA ILE A 22 17.65 -25.59 -5.09
C ILE A 22 17.81 -24.16 -4.62
N MET A 23 18.70 -23.39 -5.26
CA MET A 23 18.90 -21.98 -4.91
C MET A 23 17.64 -21.15 -5.11
N GLY A 24 16.86 -21.44 -6.15
CA GLY A 24 15.54 -20.83 -6.35
C GLY A 24 14.58 -21.13 -5.20
N ALA A 25 14.48 -22.39 -4.77
CA ALA A 25 13.63 -22.79 -3.65
C ALA A 25 14.08 -22.16 -2.32
N LEU A 26 15.40 -22.06 -2.08
CA LEU A 26 15.94 -21.38 -0.91
C LEU A 26 15.60 -19.89 -0.91
N ALA A 27 15.74 -19.21 -2.05
CA ALA A 27 15.40 -17.80 -2.18
C ALA A 27 13.90 -17.53 -1.92
N GLU A 28 13.03 -18.45 -2.35
CA GLU A 28 11.59 -18.39 -2.07
C GLU A 28 11.31 -18.53 -0.57
N MET A 29 11.89 -19.53 0.09
CA MET A 29 11.78 -19.72 1.54
C MET A 29 12.25 -18.49 2.33
N GLU A 30 13.41 -17.92 1.97
CA GLU A 30 13.93 -16.71 2.62
C GLU A 30 12.97 -15.53 2.46
N ARG A 31 12.38 -15.37 1.28
CA ARG A 31 11.39 -14.33 1.03
C ARG A 31 10.14 -14.52 1.89
N GLU A 32 9.66 -15.74 2.03
CA GLU A 32 8.51 -16.06 2.90
C GLU A 32 8.80 -15.71 4.37
N LEU A 33 9.97 -16.08 4.88
CA LEU A 33 10.39 -15.76 6.25
C LEU A 33 10.47 -14.25 6.50
N ILE A 34 10.97 -13.47 5.54
CA ILE A 34 10.99 -12.00 5.63
C ILE A 34 9.57 -11.44 5.70
N VAL A 35 8.66 -11.96 4.86
CA VAL A 35 7.25 -11.55 4.85
C VAL A 35 6.58 -11.87 6.19
N GLU A 36 6.79 -13.06 6.73
CA GLU A 36 6.26 -13.48 8.02
C GLU A 36 6.71 -12.54 9.15
N ARG A 37 8.02 -12.29 9.24
CA ARG A 37 8.59 -11.37 10.25
C ARG A 37 8.03 -9.96 10.10
N THR A 38 7.89 -9.47 8.87
CA THR A 38 7.30 -8.14 8.62
C THR A 38 5.85 -8.07 9.09
N ARG A 39 5.06 -9.11 8.81
CA ARG A 39 3.66 -9.20 9.27
C ARG A 39 3.57 -9.24 10.79
N ALA A 40 4.42 -10.03 11.44
CA ALA A 40 4.49 -10.11 12.90
C ALA A 40 4.82 -8.74 13.52
N GLY A 41 5.82 -8.04 12.97
CA GLY A 41 6.18 -6.69 13.41
C GLY A 41 5.05 -5.67 13.22
N LEU A 42 4.36 -5.71 12.08
CA LEU A 42 3.19 -4.86 11.84
C LEU A 42 2.03 -5.17 12.79
N ALA A 43 1.81 -6.44 13.13
CA ALA A 43 0.78 -6.83 14.10
C ALA A 43 1.12 -6.31 15.51
N ALA A 44 2.36 -6.48 15.96
CA ALA A 44 2.83 -5.94 17.23
C ALA A 44 2.70 -4.41 17.30
N ALA A 45 3.10 -3.69 16.25
CA ALA A 45 2.97 -2.23 16.21
C ALA A 45 1.50 -1.77 16.24
N ARG A 46 0.59 -2.49 15.56
CA ARG A 46 -0.85 -2.22 15.63
C ARG A 46 -1.41 -2.46 17.03
N ALA A 47 -0.97 -3.51 17.73
CA ALA A 47 -1.37 -3.79 19.11
C ALA A 47 -0.91 -2.68 20.08
N GLN A 48 0.20 -2.02 19.79
CA GLN A 48 0.68 -0.83 20.50
C GLN A 48 -0.04 0.48 20.11
N GLY A 49 -1.08 0.40 19.27
CA GLY A 49 -1.89 1.56 18.87
C GLY A 49 -1.38 2.32 17.64
N ARG A 50 -0.33 1.84 16.95
CA ARG A 50 0.13 2.47 15.70
C ARG A 50 -0.91 2.25 14.59
N VAL A 51 -1.51 3.33 14.12
CA VAL A 51 -2.31 3.34 12.88
C VAL A 51 -1.37 3.52 11.69
N GLY A 52 -1.16 2.45 10.92
CA GLY A 52 -0.37 2.48 9.69
C GLY A 52 -1.09 3.14 8.51
N GLY A 53 -0.43 3.18 7.34
CA GLY A 53 -0.98 3.73 6.11
C GLY A 53 -0.68 5.22 5.89
N ARG A 54 -1.26 5.79 4.83
CA ARG A 54 -1.09 7.21 4.48
C ARG A 54 -1.87 8.07 5.48
N ARG A 55 -1.20 9.06 6.07
CA ARG A 55 -1.87 10.02 6.96
C ARG A 55 -2.95 10.80 6.20
N PRO A 56 -4.16 11.00 6.78
CA PRO A 56 -5.17 11.87 6.19
C PRO A 56 -4.62 13.27 5.93
N LYS A 57 -4.92 13.85 4.76
CA LYS A 57 -4.50 15.23 4.43
C LYS A 57 -5.31 16.27 5.20
N LEU A 58 -6.61 16.02 5.36
CA LEU A 58 -7.55 16.92 6.00
C LEU A 58 -7.82 16.48 7.43
N THR A 59 -7.87 17.44 8.36
CA THR A 59 -8.27 17.21 9.76
C THR A 59 -9.79 16.97 9.87
N PRO A 60 -10.27 16.44 11.00
CA PRO A 60 -11.72 16.27 11.23
C PRO A 60 -12.51 17.59 11.06
N GLU A 61 -11.97 18.69 11.55
CA GLU A 61 -12.61 20.02 11.51
C GLU A 61 -12.69 20.54 10.07
N GLN A 62 -11.65 20.29 9.27
CA GLN A 62 -11.66 20.62 7.84
C GLN A 62 -12.69 19.79 7.08
N TRP A 63 -12.89 18.52 7.46
CA TRP A 63 -13.95 17.69 6.89
C TRP A 63 -15.35 18.22 7.22
N GLU A 64 -15.58 18.63 8.47
CA GLU A 64 -16.84 19.24 8.88
C GLU A 64 -17.11 20.53 8.11
N GLN A 65 -16.09 21.39 7.95
CA GLN A 65 -16.21 22.61 7.16
C GLN A 65 -16.53 22.32 5.68
N ALA A 66 -15.86 21.35 5.07
CA ALA A 66 -16.15 20.93 3.70
C ALA A 66 -17.59 20.40 3.57
N GLY A 67 -18.07 19.62 4.54
CA GLY A 67 -19.45 19.14 4.59
C GLY A 67 -20.48 20.26 4.69
N ARG A 68 -20.23 21.27 5.54
CA ARG A 68 -21.10 22.45 5.66
C ARG A 68 -21.18 23.24 4.36
N LEU A 69 -20.07 23.45 3.67
CA LEU A 69 -20.06 24.14 2.38
C LEU A 69 -20.87 23.39 1.31
N LEU A 70 -20.73 22.07 1.26
CA LEU A 70 -21.52 21.24 0.34
C LEU A 70 -23.02 21.28 0.67
N ALA A 71 -23.38 21.24 1.96
CA ALA A 71 -24.77 21.36 2.40
C ALA A 71 -25.38 22.75 2.11
N ALA A 72 -24.56 23.80 2.15
CA ALA A 72 -24.95 25.16 1.75
C ALA A 72 -25.11 25.34 0.23
N GLY A 73 -24.86 24.29 -0.56
CA GLY A 73 -25.02 24.29 -2.02
C GLY A 73 -23.76 24.66 -2.81
N GLU A 74 -22.60 24.76 -2.17
CA GLU A 74 -21.34 25.02 -2.86
C GLU A 74 -20.95 23.85 -3.79
N THR A 75 -20.35 24.17 -4.92
CA THR A 75 -19.95 23.15 -5.89
C THR A 75 -18.79 22.30 -5.36
N ARG A 76 -18.85 20.98 -5.58
CA ARG A 76 -17.75 20.07 -5.22
C ARG A 76 -16.41 20.47 -5.83
N HIS A 77 -16.42 21.04 -7.04
CA HIS A 77 -15.21 21.56 -7.68
C HIS A 77 -14.58 22.70 -6.85
N ARG A 78 -15.37 23.69 -6.44
CA ARG A 78 -14.90 24.82 -5.63
C ARG A 78 -14.42 24.38 -4.24
N VAL A 79 -15.14 23.46 -3.60
CA VAL A 79 -14.69 22.86 -2.32
C VAL A 79 -13.37 22.12 -2.51
N GLY A 80 -13.20 21.39 -3.60
CA GLY A 80 -11.96 20.67 -3.91
C GLY A 80 -10.76 21.60 -4.03
N LEU A 81 -10.92 22.72 -4.73
CA LEU A 81 -9.88 23.75 -4.84
C LEU A 81 -9.54 24.38 -3.49
N LEU A 82 -10.55 24.71 -2.67
CA LEU A 82 -10.35 25.36 -1.38
C LEU A 82 -9.53 24.51 -0.40
N PHE A 83 -9.78 23.20 -0.39
CA PHE A 83 -9.10 22.25 0.49
C PHE A 83 -7.93 21.51 -0.18
N ASP A 84 -7.60 21.89 -1.42
CA ASP A 84 -6.58 21.24 -2.25
C ASP A 84 -6.75 19.70 -2.29
N VAL A 85 -7.97 19.23 -2.54
CA VAL A 85 -8.30 17.81 -2.68
C VAL A 85 -9.01 17.53 -3.99
N SER A 86 -8.79 16.32 -4.52
CA SER A 86 -9.47 15.89 -5.73
C SER A 86 -10.99 15.80 -5.50
N ILE A 87 -11.74 16.08 -6.56
CA ILE A 87 -13.21 15.94 -6.57
C ILE A 87 -13.63 14.50 -6.20
N SER A 88 -12.85 13.50 -6.64
CA SER A 88 -13.07 12.09 -6.27
C SER A 88 -12.96 11.84 -4.76
N THR A 89 -12.07 12.56 -4.06
CA THR A 89 -11.95 12.47 -2.60
C THR A 89 -13.21 13.01 -1.92
N LEU A 90 -13.78 14.11 -2.44
CA LEU A 90 -15.04 14.65 -1.94
C LEU A 90 -16.23 13.73 -2.20
N TYR A 91 -16.34 13.13 -3.38
CA TYR A 91 -17.40 12.14 -3.66
C TYR A 91 -17.27 10.89 -2.78
N LYS A 92 -16.04 10.44 -2.51
CA LYS A 92 -15.80 9.29 -1.62
C LYS A 92 -16.22 9.58 -0.18
N LYS A 93 -16.01 10.81 0.30
CA LYS A 93 -16.37 11.22 1.66
C LYS A 93 -17.85 11.61 1.79
N PHE A 94 -18.40 12.29 0.77
CA PHE A 94 -19.76 12.84 0.70
C PHE A 94 -20.49 12.33 -0.57
N PRO A 95 -20.94 11.07 -0.56
CA PRO A 95 -21.66 10.48 -1.70
C PRO A 95 -23.00 11.19 -1.93
N VAL A 96 -23.42 11.26 -3.20
CA VAL A 96 -24.65 11.99 -3.62
C VAL A 96 -25.93 11.38 -3.05
N ASN A 97 -25.92 10.10 -2.69
CA ASN A 97 -27.10 9.34 -2.28
C ASN A 97 -27.31 9.24 -0.76
N GLN A 98 -26.57 9.98 0.06
CA GLN A 98 -26.86 10.08 1.50
C GLN A 98 -27.81 11.24 1.76
N SER A 99 -29.07 11.04 1.39
CA SER A 99 -30.19 11.93 1.69
C SER A 99 -31.33 11.12 2.29
N ARG A 100 -31.20 10.77 3.58
CA ARG A 100 -32.24 10.79 4.61
C ARG A 100 -31.64 10.41 5.95
#